data_AF-A0A534YQX5-F1
#
_entry.id   AF-A0A534YQX5-F1
#
_cell.length_a   1.000
_cell.length_b   1.000
_cell.length_c   1.000
_cell.angle_alpha   90.00
_cell.angle_beta   90.00
_cell.angle_gamma   90.00
#
_symmetry.space_group_name_H-M   'P 1'
#
loop_
_entity.id
_entity.type
_entity.pdbx_description
1 polymer ?
#
loop_
_entity_poly.entity_id
_entity_poly.type
_entity_poly.pdbx_seq_one_letter_code
_entity_poly.pdbx_strand_id
1 'polypeptide(L)'
;MPSFGPRGVLLVPTLVSTLVSALLYGLAFPPFGSHLLAWVALVPLLLAIRAAEPRAALGLAWLWLLVMAWTVGDALPRAVAVYFEQPTLFGIGFAIALFSLHGAPYYMAFAAWYRALRHWESPFFPLATGAAWVGAELGRVKFLTGNPWALAGYSQMHATSLIQIADVTGVYGVSFVLVAVNAALVELWLSRTRGPHARRAAIGGAVLVGAMVLLASAYGRFRLAGSEAASSGAPAVPIAIVQGNLDVGSQWRPDLYGRNLDTYLRLTDRVLRDGHPALVLWPESAMTFFLDDEPLYRRAIGRVLSAGGVELLAGGPRAAGQPPQYFNSAFLLNPAGDVAGRYDKQYLLPFAEYFPFARLDFLNRRFGRARVFTPGTPTPPLPTAAGSAGILICNEALFPEIAAARVRQGAAYLVNLANDSWLGDRKYAVRVFDIILLRAVEQRRYLVRVSTSGPSAIVDPWGRIRAATALETQTTTAGAIAPSHDHTLYYRVGDLFAYACTAAALVALLARARRLRR
;
A
#
# COMPACT_ATOMS: atom_id res chain seq x y z
N MET A 1 -30.53 36.13 9.41
CA MET A 1 -29.46 35.47 10.21
C MET A 1 -30.15 34.57 11.23
N PRO A 2 -29.92 33.25 11.28
CA PRO A 2 -30.23 32.49 12.47
C PRO A 2 -29.03 32.58 13.43
N SER A 3 -29.29 33.09 14.63
CA SER A 3 -28.34 33.12 15.74
C SER A 3 -28.01 31.70 16.19
N PHE A 4 -26.76 31.29 16.04
CA PHE A 4 -26.27 30.05 16.61
C PHE A 4 -26.23 30.18 18.14
N GLY A 5 -27.02 29.33 18.81
CA GLY A 5 -27.11 29.24 20.27
C GLY A 5 -25.80 28.78 20.94
N PRO A 6 -25.83 28.58 22.28
CA PRO A 6 -24.64 28.48 23.13
C PRO A 6 -23.67 27.39 22.65
N ARG A 7 -22.36 27.65 22.81
CA ARG A 7 -21.21 26.88 22.28
C ARG A 7 -21.28 25.34 22.38
N GLY A 8 -22.16 24.77 23.23
CA GLY A 8 -22.39 23.33 23.36
C GLY A 8 -23.31 22.69 22.31
N VAL A 9 -24.21 23.43 21.65
CA VAL A 9 -25.27 22.84 20.80
C VAL A 9 -24.74 22.24 19.48
N LEU A 10 -23.63 22.78 18.95
CA LEU A 10 -23.00 22.27 17.71
C LEU A 10 -21.93 21.19 17.95
N LEU A 11 -21.54 20.93 19.21
CA LEU A 11 -20.47 20.00 19.53
C LEU A 11 -20.88 18.54 19.29
N VAL A 12 -22.06 18.14 19.77
CA VAL A 12 -22.54 16.76 19.63
C VAL A 12 -22.76 16.38 18.15
N PRO A 13 -23.45 17.17 17.32
CA PRO A 13 -23.63 16.84 15.89
C PRO A 13 -22.32 16.78 15.10
N THR A 14 -21.35 17.65 15.41
CA THR A 14 -20.05 17.64 14.73
C THR A 14 -19.20 16.42 15.11
N LEU A 15 -19.23 16.01 16.38
CA LEU A 15 -18.59 14.78 16.85
C LEU A 15 -19.20 13.55 16.18
N VAL A 16 -20.52 13.42 16.19
CA VAL A 16 -21.22 12.29 15.54
C VAL A 16 -20.88 12.24 14.05
N SER A 17 -20.93 13.38 13.36
CA SER A 17 -20.57 13.44 11.93
C SER A 17 -19.12 13.00 11.69
N THR A 18 -18.20 13.39 12.57
CA THR A 18 -16.79 13.00 12.50
C THR A 18 -16.61 11.50 12.67
N LEU A 19 -17.28 10.90 13.66
CA LEU A 19 -17.23 9.46 13.90
C LEU A 19 -17.84 8.67 12.73
N VAL A 20 -19.00 9.09 12.22
CA VAL A 20 -19.65 8.46 11.06
C VAL A 20 -18.73 8.51 9.84
N SER A 21 -18.11 9.67 9.56
CA SER A 21 -17.14 9.80 8.46
C SER A 21 -15.95 8.84 8.60
N ALA A 22 -15.40 8.72 9.80
CA ALA A 22 -14.26 7.84 10.07
C ALA A 22 -14.64 6.36 9.88
N LEU A 23 -15.82 5.96 10.35
CA LEU A 23 -16.35 4.61 10.16
C LEU A 23 -16.63 4.30 8.69
N LEU A 24 -17.28 5.20 7.96
CA LEU A 24 -17.54 5.04 6.52
C LEU A 24 -16.24 4.90 5.72
N TYR A 25 -15.23 5.72 6.06
CA TYR A 25 -13.92 5.63 5.44
C TYR A 25 -13.26 4.28 5.75
N GLY A 26 -13.31 3.84 7.01
CA GLY A 26 -12.79 2.54 7.44
C GLY A 26 -13.41 1.34 6.73
N LEU A 27 -14.74 1.35 6.62
CA LEU A 27 -15.51 0.31 5.93
C LEU A 27 -15.23 0.28 4.41
N ALA A 28 -14.72 1.36 3.82
CA ALA A 28 -14.31 1.33 2.42
C ALA A 28 -13.09 0.42 2.15
N PHE A 29 -12.37 0.02 3.20
CA PHE A 29 -11.23 -0.91 3.12
C PHE A 29 -11.63 -2.31 3.61
N PRO A 30 -10.84 -3.35 3.26
CA PRO A 30 -11.06 -4.68 3.80
C PRO A 30 -11.06 -4.71 5.34
N PRO A 31 -11.87 -5.58 5.96
CA PRO A 31 -12.58 -6.71 5.33
C PRO A 31 -13.94 -6.36 4.71
N PHE A 32 -14.53 -5.19 4.96
CA PHE A 32 -15.82 -4.84 4.35
C PHE A 32 -15.66 -4.45 2.87
N GLY A 33 -14.62 -3.66 2.55
CA GLY A 33 -14.15 -3.46 1.17
C GLY A 33 -15.14 -2.76 0.24
N SER A 34 -16.13 -2.02 0.78
CA SER A 34 -17.11 -1.35 -0.06
C SER A 34 -16.56 -0.03 -0.59
N HIS A 35 -15.92 -0.10 -1.76
CA HIS A 35 -15.38 1.06 -2.47
C HIS A 35 -16.42 2.18 -2.71
N LEU A 36 -17.72 1.84 -2.73
CA LEU A 36 -18.82 2.81 -2.85
C LEU A 36 -18.91 3.77 -1.65
N LEU A 37 -18.61 3.31 -0.44
CA LEU A 37 -18.70 4.14 0.76
C LEU A 37 -17.71 5.30 0.73
N ALA A 38 -16.53 5.12 0.14
CA ALA A 38 -15.50 6.16 0.08
C ALA A 38 -15.98 7.42 -0.68
N TRP A 39 -16.89 7.29 -1.64
CA TRP A 39 -17.45 8.43 -2.41
C TRP A 39 -18.30 9.39 -1.57
N VAL A 40 -18.75 8.95 -0.40
CA VAL A 40 -19.55 9.75 0.55
C VAL A 40 -18.93 9.82 1.94
N ALA A 41 -17.85 9.08 2.19
CA ALA A 41 -17.26 8.90 3.51
C ALA A 41 -16.81 10.22 4.14
N LEU A 42 -16.27 11.16 3.37
CA LEU A 42 -15.74 12.42 3.90
C LEU A 42 -16.79 13.53 4.00
N VAL A 43 -17.97 13.37 3.40
CA VAL A 43 -19.06 14.37 3.45
C VAL A 43 -19.37 14.80 4.89
N PRO A 44 -19.57 13.90 5.86
CA PRO A 44 -19.88 14.30 7.23
C PRO A 44 -18.73 15.03 7.94
N LEU A 45 -17.46 14.63 7.71
CA LEU A 45 -16.29 15.31 8.27
C LEU A 45 -16.15 16.73 7.71
N LEU A 46 -16.31 16.91 6.39
CA LEU A 46 -16.21 18.22 5.76
C LEU A 46 -17.29 19.18 6.27
N LEU A 47 -18.52 18.70 6.46
CA LEU A 47 -19.58 19.48 7.12
C LEU A 47 -19.20 19.85 8.56
N ALA A 48 -18.64 18.90 9.32
CA ALA A 48 -18.23 19.12 10.71
C ALA A 48 -17.10 20.17 10.83
N ILE A 49 -16.06 20.10 9.99
CA ILE A 49 -14.94 21.06 9.94
C ILE A 49 -15.44 22.48 9.64
N ARG A 50 -16.46 22.61 8.77
CA ARG A 50 -17.07 23.91 8.45
C ARG A 50 -17.85 24.50 9.61
N ALA A 51 -18.64 23.67 10.30
CA ALA A 51 -19.51 24.09 11.39
C ALA A 51 -18.73 24.41 12.70
N ALA A 52 -17.64 23.69 12.97
CA ALA A 52 -16.87 23.85 14.20
C ALA A 52 -16.10 25.19 14.30
N GLU A 53 -15.57 25.56 15.46
CA GLU A 53 -14.58 26.64 15.59
C GLU A 53 -13.19 26.20 15.08
N PRO A 54 -12.23 27.10 14.78
CA PRO A 54 -10.92 26.72 14.22
C PRO A 54 -10.18 25.64 15.01
N ARG A 55 -10.05 25.79 16.33
CA ARG A 55 -9.38 24.81 17.19
C ARG A 55 -10.12 23.48 17.23
N ALA A 56 -11.46 23.54 17.33
CA ALA A 56 -12.30 22.36 17.32
C ALA A 56 -12.19 21.59 15.99
N ALA A 57 -12.13 22.27 14.84
CA ALA A 57 -11.95 21.64 13.53
C ALA A 57 -10.65 20.82 13.43
N LEU A 58 -9.55 21.30 14.04
CA LEU A 58 -8.31 20.54 14.12
C LEU A 58 -8.47 19.29 15.01
N GLY A 59 -9.15 19.44 16.16
CA GLY A 59 -9.47 18.33 17.05
C GLY A 59 -10.36 17.27 16.38
N LEU A 60 -11.34 17.69 15.57
CA LEU A 60 -12.19 16.77 14.80
C LEU A 60 -11.39 16.03 13.72
N ALA A 61 -10.46 16.68 13.04
CA ALA A 61 -9.60 16.02 12.05
C ALA A 61 -8.65 15.01 12.70
N TRP A 62 -8.12 15.32 13.89
CA TRP A 62 -7.32 14.39 14.68
C TRP A 62 -8.15 13.21 15.20
N LEU A 63 -9.37 13.46 15.71
CA LEU A 63 -10.28 12.40 16.13
C LEU A 63 -10.69 11.50 14.96
N TRP A 64 -11.04 12.09 13.81
CA TRP A 64 -11.32 11.35 12.58
C TRP A 64 -10.16 10.44 12.21
N LEU A 65 -8.93 10.97 12.26
CA LEU A 65 -7.71 10.21 12.01
C LEU A 65 -7.58 9.01 12.96
N LEU A 66 -7.75 9.21 14.26
CA LEU A 66 -7.61 8.12 15.22
C LEU A 66 -8.65 7.00 14.98
N VAL A 67 -9.90 7.38 14.72
CA VAL A 67 -10.98 6.41 14.51
C VAL A 67 -10.80 5.67 13.19
N MET A 68 -10.47 6.37 12.09
CA MET A 68 -10.24 5.70 10.81
C MET A 68 -8.99 4.82 10.87
N ALA A 69 -7.91 5.27 11.53
CA ALA A 69 -6.72 4.46 11.71
C ALA A 69 -7.01 3.21 12.55
N TRP A 70 -7.89 3.29 13.54
CA TRP A 70 -8.32 2.11 14.30
C TRP A 70 -9.13 1.13 13.46
N THR A 71 -9.98 1.62 12.55
CA THR A 71 -10.80 0.75 11.70
C THR A 71 -9.99 -0.02 10.64
N VAL A 72 -8.88 0.55 10.15
CA VAL A 72 -8.05 -0.04 9.08
C VAL A 72 -6.69 -0.54 9.59
N GLY A 73 -6.30 -0.20 10.82
CA GLY A 73 -5.02 -0.52 11.45
C GLY A 73 -5.17 -1.19 12.82
N ASP A 74 -6.31 -1.86 13.07
CA ASP A 74 -6.60 -2.61 14.31
C ASP A 74 -5.57 -3.70 14.64
N ALA A 75 -4.79 -4.14 13.66
CA ALA A 75 -3.71 -5.10 13.84
C ALA A 75 -2.54 -4.56 14.67
N LEU A 76 -2.27 -3.24 14.65
CA LEU A 76 -1.04 -2.68 15.24
C LEU A 76 -0.95 -2.84 16.77
N PRO A 77 -1.99 -2.56 17.58
CA PRO A 77 -1.93 -2.82 19.03
C PRO A 77 -1.68 -4.30 19.35
N ARG A 78 -2.28 -5.21 18.58
CA ARG A 78 -2.08 -6.66 18.71
C ARG A 78 -0.68 -7.06 18.29
N ALA A 79 -0.15 -6.48 17.22
CA ALA A 79 1.23 -6.61 16.82
C ALA A 79 2.14 -6.32 18.00
N VAL A 80 1.93 -5.18 18.66
CA VAL A 80 2.78 -4.80 19.78
C VAL A 80 2.67 -5.78 20.95
N ALA A 81 1.46 -6.24 21.24
CA ALA A 81 1.25 -7.18 22.34
C ALA A 81 1.85 -8.57 22.06
N VAL A 82 1.63 -9.12 20.86
CA VAL A 82 2.04 -10.49 20.51
C VAL A 82 3.48 -10.54 20.01
N TYR A 83 3.84 -9.61 19.14
CA TYR A 83 5.15 -9.60 18.49
C TYR A 83 6.24 -8.99 19.37
N PHE A 84 5.94 -7.99 20.21
CA PHE A 84 6.94 -7.42 21.15
C PHE A 84 6.74 -7.90 22.58
N GLU A 85 5.79 -8.82 22.83
CA GLU A 85 5.48 -9.36 24.16
C GLU A 85 5.20 -8.26 25.20
N GLN A 86 4.56 -7.17 24.76
CA GLN A 86 4.24 -6.01 25.60
C GLN A 86 2.79 -6.05 26.11
N PRO A 87 2.46 -5.33 27.20
CA PRO A 87 1.08 -5.19 27.64
C PRO A 87 0.20 -4.58 26.54
N THR A 88 -1.04 -5.08 26.38
CA THR A 88 -1.98 -4.57 25.36
C THR A 88 -2.20 -3.06 25.47
N LEU A 89 -2.27 -2.53 26.69
CA LEU A 89 -2.44 -1.10 26.93
C LEU A 89 -1.27 -0.27 26.35
N PHE A 90 -0.04 -0.80 26.42
CA PHE A 90 1.12 -0.19 25.79
C PHE A 90 0.97 -0.18 24.27
N GLY A 91 0.52 -1.30 23.67
CA GLY A 91 0.24 -1.37 22.23
C GLY A 91 -0.83 -0.38 21.77
N ILE A 92 -1.88 -0.17 22.55
CA ILE A 92 -2.91 0.85 22.29
C ILE A 92 -2.30 2.25 22.33
N GLY A 93 -1.56 2.57 23.39
CA GLY A 93 -0.88 3.87 23.53
C GLY A 93 0.12 4.13 22.40
N PHE A 94 0.90 3.12 22.02
CA PHE A 94 1.84 3.18 20.91
C PHE A 94 1.13 3.45 19.58
N ALA A 95 0.03 2.76 19.30
CA ALA A 95 -0.74 2.98 18.07
C ALA A 95 -1.30 4.42 18.01
N ILE A 96 -1.89 4.92 19.10
CA ILE A 96 -2.40 6.30 19.18
C ILE A 96 -1.26 7.31 18.94
N ALA A 97 -0.10 7.11 19.58
CA ALA A 97 1.05 7.97 19.40
C ALA A 97 1.58 7.94 17.96
N LEU A 98 1.70 6.75 17.37
CA LEU A 98 2.21 6.57 16.01
C LEU A 98 1.29 7.21 14.97
N PHE A 99 -0.02 6.98 15.07
CA PHE A 99 -1.02 7.58 14.18
C PHE A 99 -1.06 9.09 14.34
N SER A 100 -0.98 9.60 15.57
CA SER A 100 -0.92 11.04 15.82
C SER A 100 0.32 11.67 15.21
N LEU A 101 1.50 11.05 15.40
CA LEU A 101 2.77 11.56 14.87
C LEU A 101 2.79 11.57 13.34
N HIS A 102 2.37 10.48 12.69
CA HIS A 102 2.45 10.35 11.23
C HIS A 102 1.25 10.94 10.49
N GLY A 103 0.08 11.10 11.11
CA GLY A 103 -1.14 11.51 10.44
C GLY A 103 -1.64 12.90 10.83
N ALA A 104 -1.56 13.26 12.11
CA ALA A 104 -2.23 14.45 12.62
C ALA A 104 -1.76 15.75 11.95
N PRO A 105 -0.44 15.99 11.75
CA PRO A 105 0.03 17.22 11.11
C PRO A 105 -0.62 17.46 9.74
N TYR A 106 -0.82 16.40 8.95
CA TYR A 106 -1.32 16.50 7.58
C TYR A 106 -2.84 16.68 7.53
N TYR A 107 -3.60 15.89 8.29
CA TYR A 107 -5.06 16.01 8.29
C TYR A 107 -5.56 17.24 9.07
N MET A 108 -4.83 17.69 10.10
CA MET A 108 -5.09 18.97 10.75
C MET A 108 -4.75 20.14 9.83
N ALA A 109 -3.65 20.08 9.06
CA ALA A 109 -3.35 21.10 8.06
C ALA A 109 -4.42 21.16 6.96
N PHE A 110 -4.91 20.01 6.49
CA PHE A 110 -6.05 19.94 5.58
C PHE A 110 -7.31 20.58 6.18
N ALA A 111 -7.64 20.27 7.44
CA ALA A 111 -8.80 20.85 8.10
C ALA A 111 -8.68 22.38 8.27
N ALA A 112 -7.49 22.87 8.62
CA ALA A 112 -7.18 24.30 8.67
C ALA A 112 -7.37 24.96 7.30
N TRP A 113 -6.82 24.36 6.25
CA TRP A 113 -6.93 24.82 4.86
C TRP A 113 -8.39 24.89 4.40
N TYR A 114 -9.12 23.77 4.57
CA TYR A 114 -10.52 23.64 4.14
C TYR A 114 -11.42 24.66 4.86
N ARG A 115 -11.16 24.85 6.16
CA ARG A 115 -11.86 25.83 6.97
C ARG A 115 -11.53 27.28 6.59
N ALA A 116 -10.29 27.59 6.25
CA ALA A 116 -9.88 28.94 5.83
C ALA A 116 -10.55 29.38 4.53
N LEU A 117 -10.83 28.41 3.65
CA LEU A 117 -11.47 28.61 2.34
C LEU A 117 -12.96 28.28 2.31
N ARG A 118 -13.61 28.04 3.46
CA ARG A 118 -15.04 27.62 3.54
C ARG A 118 -16.08 28.56 2.92
N HIS A 119 -15.68 29.79 2.61
CA HIS A 119 -16.51 30.83 1.98
C HIS A 119 -16.12 31.07 0.51
N TRP A 120 -15.24 30.24 -0.06
CA TRP A 120 -14.85 30.36 -1.46
C TRP A 120 -15.94 29.74 -2.36
N GLU A 121 -16.91 30.56 -2.76
CA GLU A 121 -17.99 30.18 -3.66
C GLU A 121 -17.50 30.13 -5.11
N SER A 122 -16.86 29.02 -5.49
CA SER A 122 -16.29 28.81 -6.82
C SER A 122 -16.57 27.39 -7.31
N PRO A 123 -16.84 27.18 -8.61
CA PRO A 123 -16.95 25.84 -9.17
C PRO A 123 -15.64 25.03 -9.07
N PHE A 124 -14.49 25.68 -8.86
CA PHE A 124 -13.21 25.02 -8.68
C PHE A 124 -12.92 24.60 -7.23
N PHE A 125 -13.77 24.99 -6.26
CA PHE A 125 -13.54 24.70 -4.86
C PHE A 125 -13.47 23.19 -4.53
N PRO A 126 -14.32 22.32 -5.11
CA PRO A 126 -14.19 20.87 -4.94
C PRO A 126 -12.84 20.31 -5.43
N LEU A 127 -12.37 20.78 -6.59
CA LEU A 127 -11.07 20.38 -7.15
C LEU A 127 -9.91 20.84 -6.27
N ALA A 128 -9.97 22.08 -5.75
CA ALA A 128 -8.98 22.58 -4.80
C ALA A 128 -8.97 21.76 -3.49
N THR A 129 -10.14 21.28 -3.05
CA THR A 129 -10.25 20.41 -1.87
C THR A 129 -9.61 19.05 -2.11
N GLY A 130 -9.83 18.45 -3.30
CA GLY A 130 -9.11 17.24 -3.72
C GLY A 130 -7.59 17.46 -3.76
N ALA A 131 -7.14 18.60 -4.28
CA ALA A 131 -5.71 18.95 -4.33
C ALA A 131 -5.09 19.06 -2.93
N ALA A 132 -5.78 19.72 -1.99
CA ALA A 132 -5.33 19.87 -0.62
C ALA A 132 -5.24 18.53 0.12
N TRP A 133 -6.20 17.62 -0.12
CA TRP A 133 -6.15 16.27 0.44
C TRP A 133 -4.98 15.47 -0.10
N VAL A 134 -4.74 15.52 -1.41
CA VAL A 134 -3.56 14.90 -2.03
C VAL A 134 -2.27 15.46 -1.44
N GLY A 135 -2.19 16.75 -1.17
CA GLY A 135 -1.02 17.34 -0.49
C GLY A 135 -0.83 16.80 0.93
N ALA A 136 -1.90 16.58 1.68
CA ALA A 136 -1.85 15.94 3.00
C ALA A 136 -1.38 14.47 2.91
N GLU A 137 -1.92 13.71 1.95
CA GLU A 137 -1.50 12.32 1.69
C GLU A 137 -0.04 12.23 1.25
N LEU A 138 0.39 13.08 0.32
CA LEU A 138 1.78 13.15 -0.13
C LEU A 138 2.73 13.46 1.03
N GLY A 139 2.38 14.45 1.87
CA GLY A 139 3.16 14.75 3.07
C GLY A 139 3.28 13.54 4.00
N ARG A 140 2.17 12.84 4.23
CA ARG A 140 2.15 11.62 5.06
C ARG A 140 3.00 10.48 4.49
N VAL A 141 3.08 10.36 3.17
CA VAL A 141 3.92 9.34 2.49
C VAL A 141 5.40 9.72 2.50
N LYS A 142 5.75 10.99 2.34
CA LYS A 142 7.15 11.43 2.10
C LYS A 142 7.95 11.80 3.35
N PHE A 143 7.31 12.27 4.41
CA PHE A 143 8.02 12.78 5.60
C PHE A 143 8.13 11.73 6.72
N LEU A 144 9.04 11.97 7.66
CA LEU A 144 9.44 11.03 8.72
C LEU A 144 9.95 9.72 8.10
N THR A 145 9.28 8.59 8.37
CA THR A 145 9.58 7.28 7.79
C THR A 145 8.63 6.89 6.64
N GLY A 146 7.66 7.76 6.35
CA GLY A 146 6.63 7.53 5.35
C GLY A 146 5.53 6.55 5.78
N ASN A 147 4.27 6.91 5.53
CA ASN A 147 3.12 6.07 5.84
C ASN A 147 2.09 6.07 4.70
N PRO A 148 2.20 5.15 3.72
CA PRO A 148 1.24 5.00 2.64
C PRO A 148 -0.01 4.20 3.02
N TRP A 149 -0.23 3.90 4.30
CA TRP A 149 -1.37 3.08 4.73
C TRP A 149 -2.71 3.78 4.48
N ALA A 150 -3.68 3.08 3.90
CA ALA A 150 -5.07 3.55 3.77
C ALA A 150 -5.23 4.95 3.11
N LEU A 151 -4.42 5.26 2.08
CA LEU A 151 -4.69 6.39 1.19
C LEU A 151 -6.06 6.22 0.52
N ALA A 152 -6.76 7.31 0.28
CA ALA A 152 -8.14 7.30 -0.20
C ALA A 152 -8.27 6.56 -1.54
N GLY A 153 -7.29 6.70 -2.44
CA GLY A 153 -7.24 6.01 -3.73
C GLY A 153 -7.24 4.48 -3.63
N TYR A 154 -6.61 3.90 -2.59
CA TYR A 154 -6.59 2.45 -2.38
C TYR A 154 -7.97 1.88 -1.99
N SER A 155 -8.96 2.71 -1.66
CA SER A 155 -10.34 2.21 -1.50
C SER A 155 -10.97 1.77 -2.83
N GLN A 156 -10.40 2.16 -3.98
CA GLN A 156 -11.00 1.96 -5.30
C GLN A 156 -10.41 0.79 -6.09
N MET A 157 -9.63 -0.10 -5.46
CA MET A 157 -8.91 -1.18 -6.16
C MET A 157 -9.80 -2.14 -6.96
N HIS A 158 -11.07 -2.27 -6.57
CA HIS A 158 -12.06 -3.07 -7.30
C HIS A 158 -12.81 -2.29 -8.39
N ALA A 159 -12.67 -0.96 -8.46
CA ALA A 159 -13.19 -0.14 -9.54
C ALA A 159 -12.17 -0.10 -10.69
N THR A 160 -11.96 -1.25 -11.35
CA THR A 160 -10.85 -1.46 -12.31
C THR A 160 -10.80 -0.39 -13.40
N SER A 161 -11.93 0.11 -13.90
CA SER A 161 -11.95 1.20 -14.89
C SER A 161 -11.48 2.54 -14.33
N LEU A 162 -11.71 2.85 -13.06
CA LEU A 162 -11.28 4.11 -12.48
C LEU A 162 -9.78 4.12 -12.19
N ILE A 163 -9.26 3.04 -11.59
CA ILE A 163 -7.87 2.99 -11.14
C ILE A 163 -6.85 3.07 -12.28
N GLN A 164 -7.27 2.89 -13.54
CA GLN A 164 -6.36 2.99 -14.67
C GLN A 164 -5.67 4.36 -14.76
N ILE A 165 -6.27 5.45 -14.23
CA ILE A 165 -5.61 6.77 -14.16
C ILE A 165 -4.34 6.78 -13.31
N ALA A 166 -4.09 5.73 -12.52
CA ALA A 166 -2.88 5.59 -11.74
C ALA A 166 -1.63 5.42 -12.61
N ASP A 167 -1.76 4.97 -13.87
CA ASP A 167 -0.64 4.97 -14.83
C ASP A 167 -0.24 6.39 -15.30
N VAL A 168 -1.05 7.41 -14.98
CA VAL A 168 -0.77 8.83 -15.21
C VAL A 168 -0.32 9.53 -13.94
N THR A 169 -1.03 9.28 -12.84
CA THR A 169 -1.00 10.14 -11.64
C THR A 169 -0.62 9.41 -10.34
N GLY A 170 -0.39 8.09 -10.42
CA GLY A 170 -0.28 7.24 -9.24
C GLY A 170 -1.60 7.14 -8.47
N VAL A 171 -1.54 6.58 -7.25
CA VAL A 171 -2.67 6.55 -6.30
C VAL A 171 -3.32 7.92 -6.07
N TYR A 172 -2.54 9.00 -6.18
CA TYR A 172 -2.97 10.36 -5.84
C TYR A 172 -4.06 10.91 -6.77
N GLY A 173 -4.10 10.54 -8.05
CA GLY A 173 -5.19 10.95 -8.93
C GLY A 173 -6.52 10.32 -8.54
N VAL A 174 -6.50 9.07 -8.05
CA VAL A 174 -7.70 8.40 -7.56
C VAL A 174 -8.19 9.07 -6.27
N SER A 175 -7.27 9.35 -5.33
CA SER A 175 -7.59 10.13 -4.12
C SER A 175 -8.18 11.51 -4.47
N PHE A 176 -7.59 12.21 -5.44
CA PHE A 176 -8.07 13.53 -5.88
C PHE A 176 -9.52 13.49 -6.33
N VAL A 177 -9.86 12.57 -7.24
CA VAL A 177 -11.21 12.44 -7.79
C VAL A 177 -12.22 12.14 -6.69
N LEU A 178 -11.88 11.22 -5.79
CA LEU A 178 -12.75 10.78 -4.71
C LEU A 178 -13.06 11.90 -3.71
N VAL A 179 -12.04 12.67 -3.31
CA VAL A 179 -12.24 13.78 -2.38
C VAL A 179 -12.93 14.97 -3.06
N ALA A 180 -12.68 15.21 -4.35
CA ALA A 180 -13.40 16.22 -5.11
C ALA A 180 -14.90 15.91 -5.19
N VAL A 181 -15.30 14.64 -5.34
CA VAL A 181 -16.71 14.24 -5.27
C VAL A 181 -17.31 14.53 -3.90
N ASN A 182 -16.65 14.10 -2.82
CA ASN A 182 -17.11 14.38 -1.46
C ASN A 182 -17.30 15.90 -1.23
N ALA A 183 -16.36 16.72 -1.69
CA ALA A 183 -16.46 18.18 -1.57
C ALA A 183 -17.59 18.77 -2.43
N ALA A 184 -17.81 18.27 -3.66
CA ALA A 184 -18.91 18.71 -4.51
C ALA A 184 -20.28 18.40 -3.89
N LEU A 185 -20.44 17.22 -3.28
CA LEU A 185 -21.66 16.85 -2.55
C LEU A 185 -21.93 17.80 -1.37
N VAL A 186 -20.89 18.18 -0.64
CA VAL A 186 -20.98 19.17 0.45
C VAL A 186 -21.39 20.54 -0.06
N GLU A 187 -20.80 21.02 -1.16
CA GLU A 187 -21.20 22.31 -1.75
C GLU A 187 -22.64 22.30 -2.25
N LEU A 188 -23.07 21.22 -2.92
CA LEU A 188 -24.46 21.08 -3.35
C LEU A 188 -25.43 21.12 -2.17
N TRP A 189 -25.12 20.38 -1.10
CA TRP A 189 -25.93 20.37 0.13
C TRP A 189 -26.05 21.77 0.74
N LEU A 190 -24.91 22.45 0.94
CA LEU A 190 -24.87 23.77 1.57
C LEU A 190 -25.44 24.88 0.67
N SER A 191 -25.44 24.69 -0.64
CA SER A 191 -26.00 25.67 -1.56
C SER A 191 -27.51 25.87 -1.43
N ARG A 192 -28.23 24.90 -0.84
CA ARG A 192 -29.69 24.97 -0.65
C ARG A 192 -30.13 26.08 0.30
N THR A 193 -29.27 26.47 1.22
CA THR A 193 -29.51 27.54 2.20
C THR A 193 -28.73 28.81 1.87
N ARG A 194 -27.95 28.81 0.78
CA ARG A 194 -27.16 29.96 0.33
C ARG A 194 -27.82 30.63 -0.88
N GLY A 195 -27.34 31.83 -1.21
CA GLY A 195 -27.85 32.60 -2.34
C GLY A 195 -27.64 31.95 -3.72
N PRO A 196 -28.23 32.53 -4.78
CA PRO A 196 -28.18 31.96 -6.13
C PRO A 196 -26.77 31.84 -6.72
N HIS A 197 -25.83 32.68 -6.27
CA HIS A 197 -24.42 32.59 -6.66
C HIS A 197 -23.77 31.29 -6.17
N ALA A 198 -23.89 30.98 -4.88
CA ALA A 198 -23.39 29.74 -4.29
C ALA A 198 -23.98 28.49 -4.96
N ARG A 199 -25.28 28.52 -5.29
CA ARG A 199 -25.95 27.43 -6.02
C ARG A 199 -25.38 27.23 -7.42
N ARG A 200 -25.14 28.30 -8.17
CA ARG A 200 -24.49 28.21 -9.49
C ARG A 200 -23.07 27.65 -9.38
N ALA A 201 -22.29 28.12 -8.42
CA ALA A 201 -20.93 27.62 -8.18
C ALA A 201 -20.93 26.13 -7.79
N ALA A 202 -21.83 25.70 -6.91
CA ALA A 202 -21.96 24.30 -6.49
C ALA A 202 -22.35 23.38 -7.64
N ILE A 203 -23.34 23.78 -8.46
CA ILE A 203 -23.73 23.03 -9.67
C ILE A 203 -22.56 22.96 -10.65
N GLY A 204 -21.89 24.08 -10.92
CA GLY A 204 -20.72 24.10 -11.80
C GLY A 204 -19.61 23.17 -11.31
N GLY A 205 -19.34 23.17 -10.00
CA GLY A 205 -18.36 22.25 -9.41
C GLY A 205 -18.77 20.79 -9.51
N ALA A 206 -20.05 20.47 -9.30
CA ALA A 206 -20.57 19.12 -9.48
C ALA A 206 -20.48 18.65 -10.94
N VAL A 207 -20.74 19.53 -11.90
CA VAL A 207 -20.58 19.24 -13.34
C VAL A 207 -19.12 18.97 -13.67
N LEU A 208 -18.18 19.82 -13.22
CA LEU A 208 -16.75 19.64 -13.46
C LEU A 208 -16.24 18.32 -12.87
N VAL A 209 -16.61 18.01 -11.63
CA VAL A 209 -16.20 16.76 -10.97
C VAL A 209 -16.86 15.55 -11.62
N GLY A 210 -18.14 15.64 -11.99
CA GLY A 210 -18.84 14.58 -12.72
C GLY A 210 -18.18 14.28 -14.06
N ALA A 211 -17.84 15.32 -14.84
CA ALA A 211 -17.09 15.18 -16.08
C ALA A 211 -15.73 14.52 -15.84
N MET A 212 -15.01 14.88 -14.77
CA MET A 212 -13.75 14.26 -14.42
C MET A 212 -13.87 12.77 -14.07
N VAL A 213 -14.89 12.36 -13.31
CA VAL A 213 -15.16 10.94 -13.01
C VAL A 213 -15.46 10.17 -14.28
N LEU A 214 -16.26 10.74 -15.17
CA LEU A 214 -16.60 10.15 -16.47
C LEU A 214 -15.36 10.00 -17.36
N LEU A 215 -14.52 11.03 -17.46
CA LEU A 215 -13.28 10.99 -18.23
C LEU A 215 -12.29 9.97 -17.69
N ALA A 216 -12.10 9.91 -16.36
CA ALA A 216 -11.23 8.93 -15.72
C ALA A 216 -11.70 7.48 -15.99
N SER A 217 -13.01 7.25 -15.87
CA SER A 217 -13.61 5.94 -16.11
C SER A 217 -13.59 5.57 -17.61
N ALA A 218 -13.84 6.52 -18.50
CA ALA A 218 -13.77 6.33 -19.95
C ALA A 218 -12.34 6.03 -20.40
N TYR A 219 -11.36 6.77 -19.88
CA TYR A 219 -9.94 6.49 -20.08
C TYR A 219 -9.60 5.05 -19.69
N GLY A 220 -9.99 4.62 -18.50
CA GLY A 220 -9.68 3.26 -18.09
C GLY A 220 -10.40 2.18 -18.87
N ARG A 221 -11.66 2.39 -19.28
CA ARG A 221 -12.34 1.48 -20.22
C ARG A 221 -11.60 1.37 -21.54
N PHE A 222 -11.15 2.49 -22.10
CA PHE A 222 -10.33 2.51 -23.32
C PHE A 222 -9.01 1.73 -23.14
N ARG A 223 -8.31 1.94 -22.02
CA ARG A 223 -7.06 1.21 -21.70
C ARG A 223 -7.27 -0.29 -21.51
N LEU A 224 -8.37 -0.69 -20.88
CA LEU A 224 -8.74 -2.09 -20.68
C LEU A 224 -9.11 -2.78 -22.00
N ALA A 225 -9.89 -2.12 -22.86
CA ALA A 225 -10.23 -2.66 -24.18
C ALA A 225 -8.98 -2.88 -25.06
N GLY A 226 -8.04 -1.94 -25.05
CA GLY A 226 -6.77 -2.10 -25.76
C GLY A 226 -5.90 -3.25 -25.25
N SER A 227 -6.04 -3.63 -23.98
CA SER A 227 -5.27 -4.73 -23.37
C SER A 227 -5.66 -6.10 -23.89
N GLU A 228 -6.95 -6.30 -24.15
CA GLU A 228 -7.48 -7.56 -24.67
C GLU A 228 -7.00 -7.78 -26.11
N ALA A 229 -6.88 -6.71 -26.89
CA ALA A 229 -6.30 -6.76 -28.23
C ALA A 229 -4.78 -7.05 -28.22
N ALA A 230 -4.03 -6.48 -27.26
CA ALA A 230 -2.57 -6.62 -27.17
C ALA A 230 -2.10 -7.96 -26.56
N SER A 231 -2.96 -8.67 -25.84
CA SER A 231 -2.63 -9.92 -25.14
C SER A 231 -2.33 -11.11 -26.05
N SER A 232 -2.42 -10.95 -27.37
CA SER A 232 -2.31 -12.01 -28.39
C SER A 232 -0.88 -12.28 -28.89
N GLY A 233 0.14 -11.48 -28.51
CA GLY A 233 1.46 -11.55 -29.15
C GLY A 233 2.71 -11.65 -28.26
N ALA A 234 2.61 -11.42 -26.93
CA ALA A 234 3.79 -11.47 -26.06
C ALA A 234 4.07 -12.90 -25.56
N PRO A 235 5.32 -13.41 -25.60
CA PRO A 235 5.64 -14.72 -25.08
C PRO A 235 5.40 -14.76 -23.57
N ALA A 236 4.43 -15.56 -23.16
CA ALA A 236 4.10 -15.75 -21.76
C ALA A 236 5.04 -16.80 -21.15
N VAL A 237 5.64 -16.49 -19.99
CA VAL A 237 6.55 -17.39 -19.28
C VAL A 237 5.78 -18.05 -18.13
N PRO A 238 5.72 -19.39 -18.07
CA PRO A 238 5.04 -20.09 -16.99
C PRO A 238 5.83 -19.95 -15.68
N ILE A 239 5.13 -19.61 -14.60
CA ILE A 239 5.68 -19.47 -13.25
C ILE A 239 4.83 -20.24 -12.25
N ALA A 240 5.43 -20.62 -11.13
CA ALA A 240 4.74 -21.24 -10.00
C ALA A 240 5.08 -20.55 -8.69
N ILE A 241 4.08 -20.40 -7.83
CA ILE A 241 4.19 -19.80 -6.50
C ILE A 241 3.91 -20.87 -5.45
N VAL A 242 4.78 -20.98 -4.45
CA VAL A 242 4.62 -21.93 -3.34
C VAL A 242 4.25 -21.18 -2.06
N GLN A 243 3.11 -21.54 -1.47
CA GLN A 243 2.62 -21.00 -0.21
C GLN A 243 2.73 -22.06 0.88
N GLY A 244 3.78 -21.96 1.71
CA GLY A 244 4.09 -22.97 2.72
C GLY A 244 3.18 -22.95 3.95
N ASN A 245 2.58 -21.80 4.28
CA ASN A 245 1.77 -21.58 5.48
C ASN A 245 2.43 -22.15 6.76
N LEU A 246 3.73 -21.88 6.93
CA LEU A 246 4.48 -22.37 8.07
C LEU A 246 3.98 -21.72 9.37
N ASP A 247 3.97 -22.51 10.45
CA ASP A 247 3.72 -22.00 11.80
C ASP A 247 4.74 -20.91 12.17
N VAL A 248 4.26 -19.77 12.65
CA VAL A 248 5.11 -18.61 12.99
C VAL A 248 6.14 -18.98 14.05
N GLY A 249 5.75 -19.77 15.05
CA GLY A 249 6.63 -20.24 16.12
C GLY A 249 7.71 -21.22 15.66
N SER A 250 7.53 -21.83 14.49
CA SER A 250 8.52 -22.71 13.88
C SER A 250 9.64 -21.99 13.12
N GLN A 251 9.47 -20.70 12.83
CA GLN A 251 10.48 -19.91 12.13
C GLN A 251 11.68 -19.68 13.06
N TRP A 252 12.89 -19.66 12.49
CA TRP A 252 14.13 -19.38 13.22
C TRP A 252 14.49 -20.41 14.32
N ARG A 253 13.90 -21.61 14.23
CA ARG A 253 14.14 -22.75 15.13
C ARG A 253 15.00 -23.80 14.42
N PRO A 254 16.30 -23.94 14.78
CA PRO A 254 17.21 -24.85 14.08
C PRO A 254 16.72 -26.30 14.02
N ASP A 255 16.05 -26.77 15.08
CA ASP A 255 15.43 -28.09 15.17
C ASP A 255 14.30 -28.32 14.16
N LEU A 256 13.74 -27.24 13.60
CA LEU A 256 12.60 -27.27 12.67
C LEU A 256 12.98 -26.90 11.23
N TYR A 257 14.24 -26.51 10.96
CA TYR A 257 14.70 -26.11 9.63
C TYR A 257 14.44 -27.19 8.58
N GLY A 258 14.83 -28.44 8.86
CA GLY A 258 14.62 -29.56 7.96
C GLY A 258 13.14 -29.78 7.63
N ARG A 259 12.26 -29.76 8.64
CA ARG A 259 10.81 -29.92 8.47
C ARG A 259 10.18 -28.80 7.65
N ASN A 260 10.59 -27.56 7.91
CA ASN A 260 10.08 -26.38 7.21
C ASN A 260 10.55 -26.39 5.74
N LEU A 261 11.82 -26.73 5.49
CA LEU A 261 12.35 -26.88 4.14
C LEU A 261 11.64 -28.00 3.37
N ASP A 262 11.49 -29.16 3.98
CA ASP A 262 10.81 -30.33 3.40
C ASP A 262 9.38 -30.01 2.95
N THR A 263 8.67 -29.12 3.67
CA THR A 263 7.37 -28.60 3.24
C THR A 263 7.44 -27.87 1.90
N TYR A 264 8.40 -26.95 1.74
CA TYR A 264 8.59 -26.24 0.47
C TYR A 264 9.08 -27.18 -0.65
N LEU A 265 9.98 -28.11 -0.35
CA LEU A 265 10.48 -29.08 -1.33
C LEU A 265 9.34 -29.96 -1.87
N ARG A 266 8.46 -30.51 -1.01
CA ARG A 266 7.31 -31.31 -1.44
C ARG A 266 6.32 -30.53 -2.30
N LEU A 267 6.06 -29.26 -1.96
CA LEU A 267 5.15 -28.41 -2.73
C LEU A 267 5.75 -28.03 -4.09
N THR A 268 7.05 -27.73 -4.14
CA THR A 268 7.77 -27.50 -5.40
C THR A 268 7.75 -28.76 -6.26
N ASP A 269 8.10 -29.91 -5.70
CA ASP A 269 8.08 -31.20 -6.40
C ASP A 269 6.69 -31.54 -6.97
N ARG A 270 5.62 -31.24 -6.22
CA ARG A 270 4.24 -31.35 -6.72
C ARG A 270 4.00 -30.45 -7.94
N VAL A 271 4.33 -29.16 -7.87
CA VAL A 271 4.07 -28.23 -8.98
C VAL A 271 4.92 -28.54 -10.23
N LEU A 272 6.10 -29.14 -10.06
CA LEU A 272 6.97 -29.58 -11.15
C LEU A 272 6.51 -30.90 -11.81
N ARG A 273 5.73 -31.72 -11.11
CA ARG A 273 5.04 -32.87 -11.73
C ARG A 273 3.79 -32.46 -12.49
N ASP A 274 3.05 -31.50 -11.92
CA ASP A 274 1.77 -31.06 -12.49
C ASP A 274 1.96 -30.11 -13.69
N GLY A 275 3.16 -29.55 -13.88
CA GLY A 275 3.47 -28.68 -15.02
C GLY A 275 4.96 -28.37 -15.17
N HIS A 276 5.30 -27.46 -16.09
CA HIS A 276 6.68 -27.08 -16.42
C HIS A 276 6.92 -25.57 -16.29
N PRO A 277 6.92 -25.01 -15.06
CA PRO A 277 7.25 -23.61 -14.85
C PRO A 277 8.74 -23.36 -15.14
N ALA A 278 9.05 -22.19 -15.70
CA ALA A 278 10.43 -21.73 -15.88
C ALA A 278 11.02 -21.12 -14.60
N LEU A 279 10.15 -20.65 -13.70
CA LEU A 279 10.52 -20.05 -12.42
C LEU A 279 9.55 -20.48 -11.31
N VAL A 280 10.11 -20.95 -10.20
CA VAL A 280 9.38 -21.18 -8.94
C VAL A 280 9.69 -20.05 -7.97
N LEU A 281 8.68 -19.61 -7.23
CA LEU A 281 8.82 -18.54 -6.24
C LEU A 281 8.41 -18.99 -4.83
N TRP A 282 9.28 -18.72 -3.87
CA TRP A 282 9.06 -18.93 -2.44
C TRP A 282 9.04 -17.59 -1.67
N PRO A 283 8.24 -17.48 -0.59
CA PRO A 283 8.01 -16.23 0.13
C PRO A 283 9.23 -15.73 0.92
N GLU A 284 9.08 -14.55 1.52
CA GLU A 284 10.12 -13.82 2.28
C GLU A 284 10.82 -14.66 3.34
N SER A 285 10.08 -15.49 4.08
CA SER A 285 10.61 -16.31 5.18
C SER A 285 10.54 -17.80 4.86
N ALA A 286 10.72 -18.18 3.58
CA ALA A 286 10.73 -19.57 3.17
C ALA A 286 11.99 -20.30 3.66
N MET A 287 13.16 -19.69 3.47
CA MET A 287 14.40 -20.18 4.04
C MET A 287 14.56 -19.56 5.42
N THR A 288 14.23 -20.32 6.46
CA THR A 288 14.35 -19.88 7.86
C THR A 288 15.79 -20.00 8.40
N PHE A 289 16.76 -20.24 7.52
CA PHE A 289 18.15 -20.55 7.81
C PHE A 289 19.08 -19.78 6.87
N PHE A 290 20.35 -19.62 7.26
CA PHE A 290 21.35 -18.98 6.41
C PHE A 290 21.81 -19.97 5.34
N LEU A 291 21.51 -19.66 4.08
CA LEU A 291 21.76 -20.59 2.97
C LEU A 291 23.26 -20.97 2.84
N ASP A 292 24.16 -20.02 3.12
CA ASP A 292 25.61 -20.23 3.05
C ASP A 292 26.13 -21.14 4.17
N ASP A 293 25.43 -21.24 5.31
CA ASP A 293 25.79 -22.09 6.45
C ASP A 293 25.28 -23.53 6.28
N GLU A 294 24.38 -23.79 5.33
CA GLU A 294 23.60 -25.03 5.22
C GLU A 294 23.78 -25.74 3.86
N PRO A 295 24.98 -26.29 3.56
CA PRO A 295 25.28 -26.90 2.26
C PRO A 295 24.43 -28.15 1.96
N LEU A 296 23.94 -28.85 2.99
CA LEU A 296 23.02 -29.99 2.82
C LEU A 296 21.65 -29.54 2.33
N TYR A 297 21.12 -28.44 2.87
CA TYR A 297 19.84 -27.86 2.44
C TYR A 297 19.95 -27.29 1.04
N ARG A 298 21.03 -26.58 0.72
CA ARG A 298 21.28 -26.10 -0.65
C ARG A 298 21.32 -27.24 -1.67
N ARG A 299 21.97 -28.37 -1.34
CA ARG A 299 21.97 -29.58 -2.17
C ARG A 299 20.59 -30.25 -2.28
N ALA A 300 19.78 -30.20 -1.23
CA ALA A 300 18.40 -30.72 -1.28
C ALA A 300 17.52 -29.87 -2.20
N ILE A 301 17.65 -28.54 -2.13
CA ILE A 301 17.00 -27.61 -3.05
C ILE A 301 17.45 -27.89 -4.49
N GLY A 302 18.75 -27.91 -4.75
CA GLY A 302 19.31 -28.18 -6.08
C GLY A 302 18.83 -29.50 -6.70
N ARG A 303 18.64 -30.56 -5.91
CA ARG A 303 18.09 -31.85 -6.39
C ARG A 303 16.65 -31.73 -6.91
N VAL A 304 15.81 -30.93 -6.27
CA VAL A 304 14.42 -30.71 -6.72
C VAL A 304 14.39 -29.81 -7.95
N LEU A 305 15.24 -28.77 -7.98
CA LEU A 305 15.30 -27.83 -9.10
C LEU A 305 15.89 -28.46 -10.37
N SER A 306 16.94 -29.27 -10.25
CA SER A 306 17.60 -29.90 -11.39
C SER A 306 16.70 -30.92 -12.10
N ALA A 307 15.83 -31.62 -11.36
CA ALA A 307 14.85 -32.54 -11.93
C ALA A 307 13.85 -31.83 -12.87
N GLY A 308 13.52 -30.57 -12.60
CA GLY A 308 12.64 -29.74 -13.43
C GLY A 308 13.36 -28.77 -14.37
N GLY A 309 14.69 -28.66 -14.30
CA GLY A 309 15.45 -27.65 -15.06
C GLY A 309 15.04 -26.20 -14.74
N VAL A 310 14.60 -25.93 -13.50
CA VAL A 310 13.88 -24.70 -13.13
C VAL A 310 14.70 -23.79 -12.21
N GLU A 311 14.49 -22.48 -12.30
CA GLU A 311 15.06 -21.52 -11.35
C GLU A 311 14.17 -21.35 -10.11
N LEU A 312 14.79 -20.97 -8.99
CA LEU A 312 14.07 -20.63 -7.75
C LEU A 312 14.39 -19.20 -7.31
N LEU A 313 13.36 -18.40 -7.09
CA LEU A 313 13.45 -17.13 -6.37
C LEU A 313 12.87 -17.30 -4.96
N ALA A 314 13.70 -17.19 -3.93
CA ALA A 314 13.29 -17.47 -2.55
C ALA A 314 13.77 -16.41 -1.55
N GLY A 315 12.94 -16.09 -0.56
CA GLY A 315 13.32 -15.23 0.55
C GLY A 315 14.01 -15.98 1.70
N GLY A 316 14.99 -15.33 2.34
CA GLY A 316 15.68 -15.83 3.52
C GLY A 316 16.68 -14.85 4.12
N PRO A 317 17.30 -15.17 5.27
CA PRO A 317 18.31 -14.34 5.88
C PRO A 317 19.65 -14.45 5.15
N ARG A 318 20.46 -13.39 5.21
CA ARG A 318 21.86 -13.39 4.78
C ARG A 318 22.75 -12.82 5.87
N ALA A 319 23.93 -13.42 6.05
CA ALA A 319 24.99 -12.85 6.88
C ALA A 319 26.19 -12.47 5.97
N ALA A 320 26.81 -11.32 6.22
CA ALA A 320 27.99 -10.88 5.47
C ALA A 320 28.93 -10.00 6.31
N GLY A 321 30.22 -10.02 5.99
CA GLY A 321 31.23 -9.17 6.65
C GLY A 321 31.71 -9.69 8.01
N GLN A 322 32.68 -8.97 8.58
CA GLN A 322 33.20 -9.19 9.94
C GLN A 322 33.34 -7.83 10.67
N PRO A 323 32.61 -7.58 11.78
CA PRO A 323 31.56 -8.44 12.36
C PRO A 323 30.37 -8.65 11.42
N PRO A 324 29.58 -9.73 11.59
CA PRO A 324 28.51 -10.07 10.66
C PRO A 324 27.38 -9.04 10.68
N GLN A 325 27.04 -8.54 9.50
CA GLN A 325 25.81 -7.81 9.20
C GLN A 325 24.74 -8.79 8.71
N TYR A 326 23.50 -8.55 9.09
CA TYR A 326 22.36 -9.40 8.75
C TYR A 326 21.41 -8.68 7.81
N PHE A 327 20.96 -9.37 6.77
CA PHE A 327 20.05 -8.83 5.75
C PHE A 327 18.83 -9.74 5.59
N ASN A 328 17.70 -9.13 5.26
CA ASN A 328 16.51 -9.81 4.76
C ASN A 328 16.62 -9.82 3.23
N SER A 329 16.79 -11.00 2.64
CA SER A 329 17.27 -11.13 1.26
C SER A 329 16.37 -12.00 0.41
N ALA A 330 16.34 -11.71 -0.88
CA ALA A 330 15.85 -12.61 -1.92
C ALA A 330 17.04 -13.20 -2.67
N PHE A 331 17.01 -14.51 -2.88
CA PHE A 331 18.04 -15.27 -3.59
C PHE A 331 17.44 -15.86 -4.87
N LEU A 332 18.13 -15.65 -5.99
CA LEU A 332 17.89 -16.38 -7.22
C LEU A 332 18.85 -17.57 -7.27
N LEU A 333 18.30 -18.78 -7.30
CA LEU A 333 19.04 -20.02 -7.45
C LEU A 333 18.85 -20.59 -8.85
N ASN A 334 19.94 -21.02 -9.46
CA ASN A 334 19.91 -21.77 -10.71
C ASN A 334 19.46 -23.23 -10.47
N PRO A 335 19.24 -24.04 -11.54
CA PRO A 335 18.83 -25.44 -11.39
C PRO A 335 19.80 -26.33 -10.60
N ALA A 336 21.09 -25.96 -10.49
CA ALA A 336 22.06 -26.68 -9.66
C ALA A 336 21.94 -26.34 -8.15
N GLY A 337 21.12 -25.34 -7.80
CA GLY A 337 21.01 -24.81 -6.45
C GLY A 337 22.07 -23.75 -6.13
N ASP A 338 22.79 -23.22 -7.13
CA ASP A 338 23.76 -22.15 -6.93
C ASP A 338 23.12 -20.77 -6.96
N VAL A 339 23.62 -19.87 -6.13
CA VAL A 339 23.12 -18.50 -6.07
C VAL A 339 23.59 -17.70 -7.29
N ALA A 340 22.68 -17.46 -8.23
CA ALA A 340 22.91 -16.68 -9.44
C ALA A 340 22.67 -15.17 -9.24
N GLY A 341 21.90 -14.78 -8.23
CA GLY A 341 21.61 -13.38 -7.94
C GLY A 341 21.05 -13.16 -6.54
N ARG A 342 21.15 -11.93 -6.03
CA ARG A 342 20.68 -11.56 -4.69
C ARG A 342 20.14 -10.14 -4.65
N TYR A 343 19.12 -9.92 -3.84
CA TYR A 343 18.59 -8.60 -3.49
C TYR A 343 18.45 -8.53 -1.98
N ASP A 344 19.02 -7.49 -1.37
CA ASP A 344 18.89 -7.21 0.06
C ASP A 344 17.86 -6.10 0.26
N LYS A 345 16.89 -6.29 1.17
CA LYS A 345 15.82 -5.34 1.47
C LYS A 345 16.38 -3.96 1.81
N GLN A 346 15.87 -2.93 1.15
CA GLN A 346 16.40 -1.57 1.26
C GLN A 346 15.57 -0.73 2.25
N TYR A 347 14.25 -0.91 2.27
CA TYR A 347 13.37 -0.13 3.13
C TYR A 347 12.83 -1.01 4.26
N LEU A 348 13.58 -0.98 5.35
CA LEU A 348 13.27 -1.76 6.54
C LEU A 348 12.01 -1.24 7.26
N LEU A 349 11.27 -2.15 7.87
CA LEU A 349 10.11 -1.85 8.70
C LEU A 349 10.58 -1.31 10.06
N PRO A 350 10.29 -0.05 10.40
CA PRO A 350 10.66 0.52 11.69
C PRO A 350 10.07 -0.28 12.85
N PHE A 351 10.81 -0.34 13.95
CA PHE A 351 10.50 -1.08 15.18
C PHE A 351 10.52 -2.61 15.06
N ALA A 352 10.34 -3.18 13.87
CA ALA A 352 10.41 -4.62 13.64
C ALA A 352 11.79 -5.07 13.16
N GLU A 353 12.36 -4.43 12.14
CA GLU A 353 13.65 -4.82 11.55
C GLU A 353 14.82 -3.98 12.06
N TYR A 354 14.53 -2.77 12.56
CA TYR A 354 15.47 -1.91 13.25
C TYR A 354 14.75 -1.01 14.24
N PHE A 355 15.43 -0.54 15.28
CA PHE A 355 14.87 0.42 16.22
C PHE A 355 15.29 1.85 15.83
N PRO A 356 14.36 2.78 15.54
CA PRO A 356 14.71 4.15 15.14
C PRO A 356 15.45 4.96 16.22
N PHE A 357 15.30 4.56 17.50
CA PHE A 357 15.90 5.24 18.64
C PHE A 357 16.98 4.39 19.30
N ALA A 358 18.24 4.57 18.89
CA ALA A 358 19.39 3.76 19.35
C ALA A 358 19.58 3.67 20.88
N ARG A 359 18.94 4.54 21.69
CA ARG A 359 19.06 4.58 23.16
C ARG A 359 17.95 3.83 23.91
N LEU A 360 17.01 3.18 23.22
CA LEU A 360 15.91 2.41 23.82
C LEU A 360 16.02 0.90 23.50
N ASP A 361 17.25 0.38 23.47
CA ASP A 361 17.60 -0.98 23.04
C ASP A 361 16.96 -2.09 23.90
N PHE A 362 16.49 -1.77 25.11
CA PHE A 362 15.79 -2.71 26.00
C PHE A 362 14.41 -3.17 25.48
N LEU A 363 13.88 -2.52 24.44
CA LEU A 363 12.62 -2.90 23.78
C LEU A 363 12.82 -3.80 22.55
N ASN A 364 14.06 -4.19 22.21
CA ASN A 364 14.35 -5.01 21.03
C ASN A 364 14.12 -6.51 21.27
N ARG A 365 13.35 -7.15 20.38
CA ARG A 365 13.19 -8.62 20.30
C ARG A 365 14.29 -9.23 19.42
N ARG A 366 14.52 -10.54 19.53
CA ARG A 366 15.59 -11.29 18.82
C ARG A 366 15.00 -12.10 17.66
N PHE A 367 15.56 -12.01 16.45
CA PHE A 367 15.26 -12.88 15.30
C PHE A 367 16.36 -13.93 15.14
N GLY A 368 16.30 -15.01 15.92
CA GLY A 368 17.39 -15.98 15.97
C GLY A 368 18.72 -15.31 16.32
N ARG A 369 19.68 -15.30 15.38
CA ARG A 369 20.99 -14.63 15.52
C ARG A 369 20.96 -13.14 15.14
N ALA A 370 19.97 -12.69 14.36
CA ALA A 370 19.85 -11.29 13.94
C ALA A 370 19.05 -10.49 14.99
N ARG A 371 19.66 -9.42 15.52
CA ARG A 371 18.97 -8.46 16.40
C ARG A 371 18.42 -7.26 15.63
N VAL A 372 19.08 -6.91 14.54
CA VAL A 372 18.80 -5.76 13.67
C VAL A 372 19.19 -6.18 12.25
N PHE A 373 18.39 -5.80 11.27
CA PHE A 373 18.74 -5.92 9.86
C PHE A 373 19.46 -4.68 9.36
N THR A 374 20.40 -4.88 8.45
CA THR A 374 21.10 -3.82 7.73
C THR A 374 20.37 -3.55 6.41
N PRO A 375 20.10 -2.28 6.06
CA PRO A 375 19.54 -1.95 4.75
C PRO A 375 20.49 -2.39 3.62
N GLY A 376 19.92 -3.00 2.59
CA GLY A 376 20.62 -3.34 1.36
C GLY A 376 21.04 -2.11 0.55
N THR A 377 21.99 -2.29 -0.36
CA THR A 377 22.35 -1.28 -1.36
C THR A 377 21.50 -1.40 -2.63
N PRO A 378 21.35 -0.33 -3.42
CA PRO A 378 20.70 -0.40 -4.73
C PRO A 378 21.38 -1.41 -5.66
N THR A 379 20.65 -2.45 -6.05
CA THR A 379 21.09 -3.44 -7.05
C THR A 379 20.18 -3.43 -8.27
N PRO A 380 20.63 -3.90 -9.45
CA PRO A 380 19.74 -4.13 -10.59
C PRO A 380 18.60 -5.13 -10.26
N PRO A 381 17.54 -5.18 -11.08
CA PRO A 381 16.58 -6.28 -11.08
C PRO A 381 17.27 -7.65 -11.24
N LEU A 382 16.70 -8.70 -10.64
CA LEU A 382 17.28 -10.05 -10.75
C LEU A 382 17.01 -10.65 -12.13
N PRO A 383 18.03 -11.21 -12.82
CA PRO A 383 17.88 -11.76 -14.17
C PRO A 383 17.30 -13.17 -14.11
N THR A 384 15.98 -13.29 -14.02
CA THR A 384 15.30 -14.60 -13.96
C THR A 384 14.96 -15.13 -15.35
N ALA A 385 14.64 -16.41 -15.46
CA ALA A 385 14.09 -17.05 -16.66
C ALA A 385 12.78 -16.41 -17.14
N ALA A 386 12.05 -15.71 -16.26
CA ALA A 386 10.87 -14.91 -16.60
C ALA A 386 11.18 -13.43 -16.85
N GLY A 387 12.45 -13.06 -17.08
CA GLY A 387 12.91 -11.69 -17.31
C GLY A 387 13.41 -10.99 -16.04
N SER A 388 13.67 -9.69 -16.15
CA SER A 388 14.21 -8.86 -15.06
C SER A 388 13.19 -8.64 -13.93
N ALA A 389 13.42 -9.27 -12.77
CA ALA A 389 12.52 -9.22 -11.62
C ALA A 389 12.81 -8.05 -10.67
N GLY A 390 11.86 -7.14 -10.53
CA GLY A 390 11.89 -6.06 -9.54
C GLY A 390 11.40 -6.55 -8.18
N ILE A 391 12.34 -6.93 -7.31
CA ILE A 391 12.04 -7.43 -5.96
C ILE A 391 11.55 -6.30 -5.05
N LEU A 392 10.49 -6.59 -4.28
CA LEU A 392 9.89 -5.76 -3.23
C LEU A 392 9.61 -6.66 -2.01
N ILE A 393 10.41 -6.58 -0.96
CA ILE A 393 10.23 -7.42 0.23
C ILE A 393 9.24 -6.76 1.21
N CYS A 394 8.17 -7.48 1.55
CA CYS A 394 7.14 -7.10 2.51
C CYS A 394 6.57 -5.69 2.28
N ASN A 395 6.91 -4.75 3.18
CA ASN A 395 6.42 -3.38 3.21
C ASN A 395 6.90 -2.53 2.04
N GLU A 396 7.98 -2.92 1.34
CA GLU A 396 8.49 -2.18 0.18
C GLU A 396 7.44 -1.99 -0.91
N ALA A 397 6.54 -2.96 -1.09
CA ALA A 397 5.48 -2.88 -2.08
C ALA A 397 4.39 -1.84 -1.75
N LEU A 398 4.28 -1.41 -0.49
CA LEU A 398 3.33 -0.38 -0.07
C LEU A 398 3.70 1.01 -0.60
N PHE A 399 4.97 1.24 -0.93
CA PHE A 399 5.50 2.52 -1.37
C PHE A 399 5.53 2.61 -2.90
N PRO A 400 4.75 3.52 -3.52
CA PRO A 400 4.73 3.69 -4.97
C PRO A 400 6.12 3.99 -5.56
N GLU A 401 6.93 4.79 -4.87
CA GLU A 401 8.24 5.22 -5.32
C GLU A 401 9.27 4.10 -5.40
N ILE A 402 9.18 3.10 -4.51
CA ILE A 402 10.11 1.97 -4.49
C ILE A 402 9.83 1.08 -5.70
N ALA A 403 8.56 0.74 -5.93
CA ALA A 403 8.16 0.00 -7.12
C ALA A 403 8.54 0.73 -8.41
N ALA A 404 8.28 2.04 -8.49
CA ALA A 404 8.69 2.86 -9.63
C ALA A 404 10.21 2.85 -9.84
N ALA A 405 11.00 2.89 -8.76
CA ALA A 405 12.45 2.83 -8.83
C ALA A 405 12.95 1.47 -9.37
N ARG A 406 12.36 0.34 -8.95
CA ARG A 406 12.69 -0.99 -9.50
C ARG A 406 12.43 -1.06 -11.01
N VAL A 407 11.31 -0.49 -11.47
CA VAL A 407 10.97 -0.45 -12.90
C VAL A 407 11.91 0.47 -13.68
N ARG A 408 12.29 1.63 -13.13
CA ARG A 408 13.31 2.51 -13.73
C ARG A 408 14.70 1.88 -13.82
N GLN A 409 15.00 0.94 -12.93
CA GLN A 409 16.23 0.13 -12.99
C GLN A 409 16.13 -1.02 -14.01
N GLY A 410 15.03 -1.16 -14.75
CA GLY A 410 14.85 -2.14 -15.82
C GLY A 410 13.98 -3.34 -15.46
N ALA A 411 13.21 -3.31 -14.36
CA ALA A 411 12.34 -4.42 -14.01
C ALA A 411 11.22 -4.61 -15.05
N ALA A 412 11.13 -5.82 -15.59
CA ALA A 412 10.15 -6.23 -16.58
C ALA A 412 8.88 -6.80 -15.93
N TYR A 413 8.96 -7.19 -14.65
CA TYR A 413 7.84 -7.49 -13.77
C TYR A 413 8.24 -7.24 -12.31
N LEU A 414 7.27 -7.18 -11.40
CA LEU A 414 7.48 -6.96 -9.98
C LEU A 414 7.21 -8.24 -9.19
N VAL A 415 8.02 -8.50 -8.17
CA VAL A 415 7.82 -9.62 -7.24
C VAL A 415 7.72 -9.08 -5.83
N ASN A 416 6.61 -9.34 -5.16
CA ASN A 416 6.46 -9.05 -3.75
C ASN A 416 6.61 -10.32 -2.92
N LEU A 417 7.75 -10.49 -2.25
CA LEU A 417 7.96 -11.56 -1.28
C LEU A 417 7.45 -11.08 0.07
N ALA A 418 6.45 -11.74 0.64
CA ALA A 418 5.79 -11.30 1.86
C ALA A 418 5.70 -12.42 2.91
N ASN A 419 5.81 -12.03 4.17
CA ASN A 419 5.39 -12.83 5.31
C ASN A 419 4.41 -12.01 6.15
N ASP A 420 3.10 -12.12 5.87
CA ASP A 420 2.08 -11.36 6.63
C ASP A 420 1.70 -12.03 7.97
N SER A 421 2.18 -13.25 8.20
CA SER A 421 1.79 -14.07 9.35
C SER A 421 2.28 -13.52 10.69
N TRP A 422 3.29 -12.65 10.69
CA TRP A 422 3.86 -12.03 11.90
C TRP A 422 2.86 -11.26 12.77
N LEU A 423 1.73 -10.85 12.19
CA LEU A 423 0.64 -10.15 12.90
C LEU A 423 -0.47 -11.05 13.42
N GLY A 424 -0.56 -12.30 12.93
CA GLY A 424 -1.69 -13.18 13.25
C GLY A 424 -3.06 -12.57 12.93
N ASP A 425 -3.14 -11.68 11.94
CA ASP A 425 -4.37 -11.02 11.51
C ASP A 425 -4.56 -11.14 9.99
N ARG A 426 -5.50 -12.00 9.61
CA ARG A 426 -5.92 -12.21 8.22
C ARG A 426 -6.34 -10.90 7.52
N LYS A 427 -6.93 -9.94 8.24
CA LYS A 427 -7.37 -8.66 7.65
C LYS A 427 -6.19 -7.84 7.14
N TYR A 428 -5.05 -7.88 7.85
CA TYR A 428 -3.84 -7.16 7.45
C TYR A 428 -3.36 -7.64 6.08
N ALA A 429 -3.26 -8.97 5.88
CA ALA A 429 -2.81 -9.54 4.62
C ALA A 429 -3.70 -9.12 3.43
N VAL A 430 -5.03 -9.08 3.63
CA VAL A 430 -5.97 -8.64 2.59
C VAL A 430 -5.80 -7.14 2.29
N ARG A 431 -5.65 -6.28 3.31
CA ARG A 431 -5.44 -4.83 3.11
C ARG A 431 -4.13 -4.53 2.39
N VAL A 432 -3.05 -5.20 2.78
CA VAL A 432 -1.76 -5.09 2.10
C VAL A 432 -1.90 -5.52 0.65
N PHE A 433 -2.58 -6.65 0.40
CA PHE A 433 -2.78 -7.15 -0.95
C PHE A 433 -3.47 -6.11 -1.84
N ASP A 434 -4.59 -5.53 -1.40
CA ASP A 434 -5.30 -4.48 -2.15
C ASP A 434 -4.40 -3.28 -2.46
N ILE A 435 -3.65 -2.78 -1.47
CA ILE A 435 -2.75 -1.64 -1.64
C ILE A 435 -1.72 -1.91 -2.74
N ILE A 436 -1.09 -3.09 -2.71
CA ILE A 436 0.01 -3.38 -3.63
C ILE A 436 -0.45 -3.70 -5.06
N LEU A 437 -1.71 -4.11 -5.27
CA LEU A 437 -2.26 -4.33 -6.62
C LEU A 437 -2.05 -3.10 -7.53
N LEU A 438 -2.08 -1.90 -6.95
CA LEU A 438 -1.96 -0.66 -7.71
C LEU A 438 -0.56 -0.49 -8.32
N ARG A 439 0.47 -1.11 -7.73
CA ARG A 439 1.84 -1.11 -8.30
C ARG A 439 1.86 -1.70 -9.71
N ALA A 440 1.03 -2.70 -9.98
CA ALA A 440 0.90 -3.31 -11.30
C ALA A 440 0.33 -2.31 -12.32
N VAL A 441 -0.71 -1.56 -11.94
CA VAL A 441 -1.38 -0.56 -12.79
C VAL A 441 -0.49 0.65 -13.04
N GLU A 442 0.10 1.20 -11.98
CA GLU A 442 0.97 2.38 -12.02
C GLU A 442 2.14 2.22 -12.98
N GLN A 443 2.72 1.03 -13.03
CA GLN A 443 3.92 0.75 -13.82
C GLN A 443 3.65 -0.05 -15.10
N ARG A 444 2.41 -0.51 -15.31
CA ARG A 444 2.08 -1.50 -16.35
C ARG A 444 3.08 -2.67 -16.31
N ARG A 445 3.16 -3.31 -15.14
CA ARG A 445 3.94 -4.52 -14.91
C ARG A 445 3.09 -5.60 -14.29
N TYR A 446 3.39 -6.87 -14.61
CA TYR A 446 2.87 -7.97 -13.80
C TYR A 446 3.40 -7.82 -12.37
N LEU A 447 2.55 -8.11 -11.39
CA LEU A 447 2.93 -8.21 -9.99
C LEU A 447 2.68 -9.63 -9.52
N VAL A 448 3.75 -10.30 -9.07
CA VAL A 448 3.71 -11.64 -8.49
C VAL A 448 3.86 -11.50 -6.99
N ARG A 449 2.76 -11.66 -6.25
CA ARG A 449 2.78 -11.69 -4.78
C ARG A 449 3.00 -13.11 -4.29
N VAL A 450 4.01 -13.29 -3.46
CA VAL A 450 4.42 -14.58 -2.90
C VAL A 450 4.38 -14.45 -1.39
N SER A 451 3.27 -14.86 -0.78
CA SER A 451 3.03 -14.73 0.66
C SER A 451 3.17 -16.08 1.37
N THR A 452 3.75 -16.10 2.57
CA THR A 452 3.85 -17.31 3.40
C THR A 452 2.47 -17.90 3.73
N SER A 453 1.51 -17.09 4.14
CA SER A 453 0.16 -17.50 4.53
C SER A 453 -0.93 -16.99 3.58
N GLY A 454 -0.56 -16.30 2.51
CA GLY A 454 -1.48 -15.85 1.48
C GLY A 454 -2.15 -14.49 1.74
N PRO A 455 -2.98 -14.02 0.78
CA PRO A 455 -3.09 -14.60 -0.56
C PRO A 455 -1.77 -14.41 -1.32
N SER A 456 -1.31 -15.47 -1.97
CA SER A 456 -0.32 -15.42 -3.03
C SER A 456 -1.05 -15.25 -4.34
N ALA A 457 -0.55 -14.44 -5.27
CA ALA A 457 -1.30 -14.08 -6.45
C ALA A 457 -0.43 -13.66 -7.64
N ILE A 458 -0.98 -13.83 -8.84
CA ILE A 458 -0.49 -13.26 -10.09
C ILE A 458 -1.47 -12.16 -10.51
N VAL A 459 -0.97 -10.95 -10.64
CA VAL A 459 -1.75 -9.75 -10.97
C VAL A 459 -1.24 -9.21 -12.30
N ASP A 460 -2.13 -9.03 -13.26
CA ASP A 460 -1.76 -8.47 -14.55
C ASP A 460 -1.52 -6.94 -14.47
N PRO A 461 -0.85 -6.35 -15.47
CA PRO A 461 -0.60 -4.90 -15.50
C PRO A 461 -1.84 -3.98 -15.54
N TRP A 462 -3.04 -4.54 -15.51
CA TRP A 462 -4.31 -3.83 -15.50
C TRP A 462 -5.01 -3.92 -14.14
N GLY A 463 -4.36 -4.58 -13.18
CA GLY A 463 -4.85 -4.77 -11.81
C GLY A 463 -5.84 -5.92 -11.68
N ARG A 464 -5.93 -6.81 -12.69
CA ARG A 464 -6.80 -7.99 -12.63
C ARG A 464 -6.03 -9.15 -12.01
N ILE A 465 -6.65 -9.81 -11.04
CA ILE A 465 -6.09 -11.00 -10.40
C ILE A 465 -6.29 -12.18 -11.36
N ARG A 466 -5.19 -12.76 -11.85
CA ARG A 466 -5.20 -13.88 -12.81
C ARG A 466 -5.22 -15.23 -12.09
N ALA A 467 -4.57 -15.31 -10.95
CA ALA A 467 -4.57 -16.46 -10.06
C ALA A 467 -4.34 -15.98 -8.62
N ALA A 468 -5.00 -16.61 -7.65
CA ALA A 468 -4.77 -16.34 -6.23
C ALA A 468 -5.05 -17.58 -5.37
N THR A 469 -4.28 -17.73 -4.31
CA THR A 469 -4.49 -18.78 -3.29
C THR A 469 -5.46 -18.32 -2.21
N ALA A 470 -6.05 -19.29 -1.51
CA ALA A 470 -6.74 -19.01 -0.26
C ALA A 470 -5.74 -18.60 0.85
N LEU A 471 -6.24 -17.81 1.80
CA LEU A 471 -5.52 -17.46 3.02
C LEU A 471 -5.33 -18.68 3.91
N GLU A 472 -4.20 -18.71 4.63
CA GLU A 472 -3.86 -19.65 5.70
C GLU A 472 -3.92 -21.12 5.26
N THR A 473 -3.55 -21.38 4.00
CA THR A 473 -3.52 -22.72 3.40
C THR A 473 -2.15 -23.07 2.87
N GLN A 474 -1.71 -24.32 3.08
CA GLN A 474 -0.50 -24.84 2.45
C GLN A 474 -0.85 -25.29 1.03
N THR A 475 -0.42 -24.54 0.02
CA THR A 475 -0.82 -24.78 -1.38
C THR A 475 0.20 -24.22 -2.37
N THR A 476 -0.01 -24.50 -3.65
CA THR A 476 0.67 -23.83 -4.76
C THR A 476 -0.35 -23.13 -5.66
N THR A 477 0.12 -22.18 -6.46
CA THR A 477 -0.62 -21.64 -7.61
C THR A 477 0.34 -21.47 -8.76
N ALA A 478 -0.12 -21.71 -9.98
CA ALA A 478 0.68 -21.53 -11.19
C ALA A 478 -0.07 -20.63 -12.18
N GLY A 479 0.67 -20.06 -13.12
CA GLY A 479 0.13 -19.24 -14.20
C GLY A 479 1.26 -18.79 -15.11
N ALA A 480 0.98 -17.80 -15.96
CA ALA A 480 1.99 -17.23 -16.83
C ALA A 480 2.03 -15.71 -16.69
N ILE A 481 3.22 -15.14 -16.87
CA ILE A 481 3.42 -13.70 -16.92
C ILE A 481 4.03 -13.32 -18.27
N ALA A 482 3.68 -12.14 -18.77
CA ALA A 482 4.30 -11.56 -19.95
C ALA A 482 5.11 -10.33 -19.52
N PRO A 483 6.45 -10.44 -19.43
CA PRO A 483 7.29 -9.31 -19.04
C PRO A 483 7.11 -8.14 -20.01
N SER A 484 7.13 -6.91 -19.49
CA SER A 484 6.92 -5.70 -20.30
C SER A 484 8.00 -4.66 -20.03
N HIS A 485 8.32 -3.88 -21.06
CA HIS A 485 9.21 -2.72 -20.98
C HIS A 485 8.47 -1.41 -21.30
N ASP A 486 7.13 -1.42 -21.31
CA ASP A 486 6.34 -0.23 -21.58
C ASP A 486 6.56 0.83 -20.50
N HIS A 487 6.45 2.10 -20.88
CA HIS A 487 6.63 3.23 -19.98
C HIS A 487 5.33 4.00 -19.82
N THR A 488 4.76 3.96 -18.61
CA THR A 488 3.62 4.80 -18.24
C THR A 488 4.03 6.26 -18.11
N LEU A 489 3.06 7.18 -18.00
CA LEU A 489 3.41 8.56 -17.67
C LEU A 489 3.90 8.66 -16.22
N TYR A 490 3.25 7.93 -15.29
CA TYR A 490 3.67 7.86 -13.90
C TYR A 490 5.10 7.33 -13.73
N TYR A 491 5.52 6.35 -14.54
CA TYR A 491 6.91 5.91 -14.62
C TYR A 491 7.89 7.08 -14.89
N ARG A 492 7.53 7.96 -15.84
CA ARG A 492 8.37 9.07 -16.31
C ARG A 492 8.43 10.22 -15.32
N VAL A 493 7.30 10.61 -14.73
CA VAL A 493 7.20 11.84 -13.92
C VAL A 493 7.00 11.60 -12.43
N GLY A 494 6.73 10.36 -12.01
CA GLY A 494 6.47 9.99 -10.63
C GLY A 494 5.34 10.83 -10.02
N ASP A 495 5.58 11.33 -8.81
CA ASP A 495 4.58 12.04 -8.00
C ASP A 495 4.36 13.51 -8.43
N LEU A 496 4.75 13.90 -9.65
CA LEU A 496 4.60 15.27 -10.16
C LEU A 496 3.16 15.80 -10.02
N PHE A 497 2.17 14.96 -10.27
CA PHE A 497 0.76 15.32 -10.09
C PHE A 497 0.44 15.71 -8.63
N ALA A 498 0.97 14.96 -7.66
CA ALA A 498 0.75 15.23 -6.24
C ALA A 498 1.49 16.51 -5.77
N TYR A 499 2.70 16.76 -6.29
CA TYR A 499 3.40 18.02 -6.07
C TYR A 499 2.64 19.22 -6.65
N ALA A 500 2.09 19.09 -7.86
CA ALA A 500 1.26 20.11 -8.48
C ALA A 500 -0.02 20.39 -7.67
N CYS A 501 -0.69 19.34 -7.17
CA CYS A 501 -1.83 19.48 -6.25
C CYS A 501 -1.46 20.26 -4.98
N THR A 502 -0.32 19.93 -4.38
CA THR A 502 0.18 20.62 -3.18
C THR A 502 0.42 22.10 -3.46
N ALA A 503 1.09 22.44 -4.58
CA ALA A 503 1.31 23.81 -4.99
C ALA A 503 -0.01 24.56 -5.24
N ALA A 504 -0.98 23.94 -5.92
CA ALA A 504 -2.29 24.53 -6.17
C ALA A 504 -3.05 24.84 -4.86
N ALA A 505 -3.00 23.94 -3.88
CA ALA A 505 -3.60 24.15 -2.56
C ALA A 505 -2.95 25.34 -1.83
N LEU A 506 -1.62 25.46 -1.88
CA LEU A 506 -0.90 26.59 -1.28
C LEU A 506 -1.25 27.91 -1.95
N VAL A 507 -1.33 27.95 -3.29
CA VAL A 507 -1.72 29.15 -4.05
C VAL A 507 -3.13 29.59 -3.67
N ALA A 508 -4.09 28.67 -3.57
CA ALA A 508 -5.45 28.98 -3.14
C ALA A 508 -5.48 29.61 -1.73
N LEU A 509 -4.69 29.07 -0.80
CA LEU A 509 -4.58 29.60 0.57
C LEU A 509 -3.97 31.01 0.60
N LEU A 510 -2.89 31.24 -0.16
CA LEU A 510 -2.23 32.54 -0.25
C LEU A 510 -3.14 33.60 -0.89
N ALA A 511 -3.87 33.24 -1.94
CA ALA A 511 -4.86 34.12 -2.57
C ALA A 511 -5.94 34.56 -1.56
N ARG A 512 -6.40 33.64 -0.71
CA ARG A 512 -7.34 33.95 0.37
C ARG A 512 -6.74 34.88 1.42
N ALA A 513 -5.51 34.63 1.86
CA ALA A 513 -4.84 35.47 2.84
C ALA A 513 -4.67 36.92 2.33
N ARG A 514 -4.31 37.09 1.05
CA ARG A 514 -4.19 38.43 0.42
C ARG A 514 -5.52 39.17 0.37
N ARG A 515 -6.63 38.48 0.09
CA ARG A 515 -7.98 39.06 0.08
C ARG A 515 -8.53 39.43 1.47
N LEU A 516 -7.95 38.90 2.55
CA LEU A 516 -8.32 39.27 3.92
C LEU A 516 -7.50 40.44 4.47
N ARG A 517 -6.35 40.73 3.84
CA ARG A 517 -5.47 41.87 4.19
C ARG A 517 -5.82 43.16 3.45
N ARG A 518 -6.49 43.02 2.30
CA ARG A 518 -7.14 44.11 1.58
C ARG A 518 -8.57 44.22 2.09
#